data_AF-A0A1F8NAQ2-F1
#
_entry.id   AF-A0A1F8NAQ2-F1
#
_cell.length_a   1.000
_cell.length_b   1.000
_cell.length_c   1.000
_cell.angle_alpha   90.00
_cell.angle_beta   90.00
_cell.angle_gamma   90.00
#
_symmetry.space_group_name_H-M   'P 1'
#
loop_
_entity.id
_entity.type
_entity.pdbx_description
1 polymer ?
#
loop_
_entity_poly.entity_id
_entity_poly.type
_entity_poly.pdbx_seq_one_letter_code
_entity_poly.pdbx_strand_id
1 'polypeptide(L)'
;MEGYCLKCKAKREIVNPEAAFLSNGRPTTRGTCAVCGTKIQKMGTTDAHAGMIPPIPVKREAKRAKRSGKLVIVESPTKAKTVGRFLG
;
A
#
# COMPACT_ATOMS: atom_id res chain seq x y z
N MET A 1 -9.76 15.60 -15.21
CA MET A 1 -8.64 14.88 -14.54
C MET A 1 -8.81 13.39 -14.77
N GLU A 2 -7.78 12.69 -15.24
CA GLU A 2 -7.85 11.24 -15.51
C GLU A 2 -7.22 10.41 -14.39
N GLY A 3 -7.89 9.33 -14.00
CA GLY A 3 -7.39 8.30 -13.10
C GLY A 3 -7.40 6.93 -13.76
N TYR A 4 -6.73 5.94 -13.16
CA TYR A 4 -6.77 4.57 -13.66
C TYR A 4 -7.86 3.77 -12.92
N CYS A 5 -8.85 3.28 -13.65
CA CYS A 5 -9.94 2.50 -13.07
C CYS A 5 -9.55 1.02 -13.07
N LEU A 6 -9.35 0.41 -11.89
CA LEU A 6 -8.95 -1.00 -11.80
C LEU A 6 -10.00 -1.97 -12.36
N LYS A 7 -11.29 -1.61 -12.31
CA LYS A 7 -12.37 -2.42 -12.87
C LYS A 7 -12.39 -2.39 -14.41
N CYS A 8 -12.18 -1.22 -15.01
CA CYS A 8 -12.15 -1.06 -16.47
C CYS A 8 -10.76 -1.28 -17.09
N LYS A 9 -9.70 -1.39 -16.27
CA LYS A 9 -8.29 -1.50 -16.67
C LYS A 9 -7.85 -0.44 -17.70
N ALA A 10 -8.39 0.77 -17.58
CA ALA A 10 -8.13 1.87 -18.49
C ALA A 10 -8.09 3.21 -17.73
N LYS A 11 -7.45 4.21 -18.36
CA LYS A 11 -7.54 5.60 -17.90
C LYS A 11 -8.94 6.12 -18.19
N ARG A 12 -9.56 6.74 -17.19
CA ARG A 12 -10.92 7.28 -17.25
C ARG A 12 -10.99 8.59 -16.50
N GLU A 13 -11.97 9.41 -16.86
CA GLU A 13 -12.25 10.64 -16.14
C GLU A 13 -12.75 10.37 -14.73
N ILE A 14 -12.27 11.20 -13.80
CA ILE A 14 -12.69 11.19 -12.41
C ILE A 14 -13.87 12.15 -12.26
N VAL A 15 -15.02 11.59 -11.90
CA VAL A 15 -16.20 12.34 -11.49
C VAL A 15 -16.09 12.60 -9.97
N ASN A 16 -16.43 13.81 -9.54
CA ASN A 16 -16.31 14.29 -8.14
C ASN A 16 -14.90 14.07 -7.54
N PRO A 17 -13.88 14.80 -8.02
CA PRO A 17 -12.52 14.69 -7.50
C PRO A 17 -12.40 15.29 -6.10
N GLU A 18 -12.05 14.46 -5.12
CA GLU A 18 -11.75 14.84 -3.74
C GLU A 18 -10.27 14.60 -3.41
N ALA A 19 -9.59 15.62 -2.89
CA ALA A 19 -8.22 15.49 -2.40
C ALA A 19 -8.21 14.77 -1.04
N ALA A 20 -7.47 13.67 -0.96
CA ALA A 20 -7.31 12.89 0.25
C ALA A 20 -5.85 12.45 0.43
N PHE A 21 -5.43 12.21 1.66
CA PHE A 21 -4.14 11.57 1.93
C PHE A 21 -4.33 10.10 2.24
N LEU A 22 -3.39 9.26 1.80
CA LEU A 22 -3.30 7.89 2.30
C LEU A 22 -2.75 7.89 3.74
N SER A 23 -2.91 6.76 4.43
CA SER A 23 -2.34 6.52 5.76
C SER A 23 -0.82 6.66 5.83
N ASN A 24 -0.14 6.60 4.68
CA ASN A 24 1.29 6.83 4.52
C ASN A 24 1.65 8.30 4.20
N GLY A 25 0.70 9.22 4.27
CA GLY A 25 0.90 10.65 3.99
C GLY A 25 1.03 11.01 2.50
N ARG A 26 0.89 10.05 1.57
CA ARG A 26 0.98 10.35 0.13
C ARG A 26 -0.31 11.05 -0.36
N PRO A 27 -0.21 12.13 -1.15
CA PRO A 27 -1.37 12.80 -1.73
C PRO A 27 -2.03 11.92 -2.80
N THR A 28 -3.35 11.82 -2.73
CA THR A 28 -4.16 11.11 -3.72
C THR A 28 -5.45 11.86 -3.98
N THR A 29 -5.89 11.90 -5.24
CA THR A 29 -7.22 12.39 -5.57
C THR A 29 -8.13 11.19 -5.74
N ARG A 30 -9.20 11.13 -4.95
CA ARG A 30 -10.25 10.11 -5.04
C ARG A 30 -11.40 10.66 -5.87
N GLY A 31 -12.19 9.78 -6.47
CA GLY A 31 -13.48 10.12 -7.05
C GLY A 31 -14.16 8.87 -7.58
N THR A 32 -15.09 9.05 -8.50
CA THR A 32 -15.89 7.96 -9.11
C THR A 32 -15.59 7.84 -10.60
N CYS A 33 -15.59 6.61 -11.11
CA CYS A 33 -15.43 6.33 -12.53
C CYS A 33 -16.75 6.57 -13.27
N ALA A 34 -16.74 7.40 -14.32
CA ALA A 34 -17.93 7.73 -15.13
C ALA A 34 -18.62 6.50 -15.78
N VAL A 35 -17.89 5.42 -16.02
CA VAL A 35 -18.39 4.25 -16.78
C VAL A 35 -18.97 3.16 -15.89
N CYS A 36 -18.31 2.87 -14.77
CA CYS A 36 -18.68 1.74 -13.91
C CYS A 36 -19.05 2.13 -12.48
N GLY A 37 -19.02 3.42 -12.16
CA GLY A 37 -19.38 3.97 -10.84
C GLY A 37 -18.40 3.61 -9.72
N THR A 38 -17.36 2.79 -9.96
CA THR A 38 -16.42 2.41 -8.90
C THR A 38 -15.50 3.54 -8.50
N LYS A 39 -15.03 3.51 -7.26
CA LYS A 39 -14.02 4.44 -6.75
C LYS A 39 -12.75 4.36 -7.59
N ILE A 40 -12.35 5.49 -8.14
CA ILE A 40 -11.12 5.67 -8.91
C ILE A 40 -10.20 6.61 -8.14
N GLN A 41 -8.90 6.38 -8.23
CA GLN A 41 -7.90 7.21 -7.56
C GLN A 41 -6.80 7.59 -8.54
N LYS A 42 -6.35 8.84 -8.47
CA LYS A 42 -5.15 9.33 -9.15
C LYS A 42 -4.10 9.64 -8.10
N MET A 43 -2.94 9.02 -8.24
CA MET A 43 -1.77 9.34 -7.42
C MET A 43 -1.15 10.64 -7.93
N GLY A 44 -0.82 11.55 -7.00
CA GLY A 44 -0.14 12.80 -7.33
C GLY A 44 -0.64 13.97 -6.50
N THR A 45 0.20 14.99 -6.41
CA THR A 45 -0.20 16.29 -5.87
C THR A 45 -1.06 17.00 -6.92
N THR A 46 -2.22 17.45 -6.50
CA THR A 46 -3.14 18.27 -7.27
C THR A 46 -3.35 19.57 -6.52
N ASP A 47 -3.82 20.63 -7.17
CA ASP A 47 -3.95 21.97 -6.56
C ASP A 47 -4.83 21.97 -5.30
N ALA A 48 -5.76 21.01 -5.22
CA ALA A 48 -6.59 20.76 -4.05
C ALA A 48 -5.83 20.26 -2.80
N HIS A 49 -4.53 19.95 -2.91
CA HIS A 49 -3.66 19.61 -1.78
C HIS A 49 -2.89 20.81 -1.19
N ALA A 50 -2.96 22.01 -1.80
CA ALA A 50 -2.15 23.17 -1.41
C ALA A 50 -2.43 23.72 -0.01
N GLY A 51 -3.55 23.36 0.62
CA GLY A 51 -3.97 23.85 1.94
C GLY A 51 -4.23 22.77 2.99
N MET A 52 -3.98 21.49 2.69
CA MET A 52 -4.22 20.42 3.65
C MET A 52 -2.90 19.92 4.25
N ILE A 53 -2.83 19.92 5.58
CA ILE A 53 -1.72 19.35 6.31
C ILE A 53 -1.79 17.82 6.13
N PRO A 54 -0.79 17.18 5.52
CA PRO A 54 -0.79 15.73 5.40
C PRO A 54 -0.81 15.12 6.80
N PRO A 55 -1.62 14.06 7.03
CA PRO A 55 -1.54 13.34 8.28
C PRO A 55 -0.12 12.82 8.43
N ILE A 56 0.47 13.03 9.61
CA ILE A 56 1.80 12.51 9.93
C ILE A 56 1.75 11.01 9.67
N PRO A 57 2.60 10.47 8.78
CA PRO A 57 2.58 9.05 8.48
C PRO A 57 2.88 8.33 9.79
N VAL A 58 1.87 7.67 10.35
CA VAL A 58 2.07 6.68 11.38
C VAL A 58 2.91 5.59 10.74
N LYS A 59 4.23 5.66 10.94
CA LYS A 59 5.12 4.53 10.73
C LYS A 59 4.45 3.41 11.51
N ARG A 60 3.79 2.48 10.81
CA ARG A 60 3.47 1.19 11.41
C ARG A 60 4.83 0.72 11.89
N GLU A 61 5.02 0.72 13.21
CA GLU A 61 6.17 0.12 13.82
C GLU A 61 6.26 -1.24 13.16
N ALA A 62 7.33 -1.45 12.39
CA ALA A 62 7.55 -2.75 11.81
C ALA A 62 7.55 -3.66 13.03
N LYS A 63 6.47 -4.45 13.21
CA LYS A 63 6.51 -5.60 14.09
C LYS A 63 7.58 -6.47 13.45
N ARG A 64 8.85 -6.19 13.77
CA ARG A 64 9.90 -7.17 13.81
C ARG A 64 9.34 -8.15 14.81
N ALA A 65 8.59 -9.13 14.29
CA ALA A 65 8.26 -10.30 15.06
C ALA A 65 9.62 -10.75 15.58
N LYS A 66 9.87 -10.51 16.87
CA LYS A 66 11.08 -10.99 17.52
C LYS A 66 11.01 -12.49 17.27
N ARG A 67 11.81 -13.00 16.32
CA ARG A 67 11.84 -14.43 16.02
C ARG A 67 12.30 -15.07 17.33
N SER A 68 11.36 -15.62 18.07
CA SER A 68 11.62 -16.38 19.29
C SER A 68 12.09 -17.73 18.82
N GLY A 69 13.40 -17.90 18.67
CA GLY A 69 14.00 -19.13 18.21
C GLY A 69 15.51 -19.02 18.14
N LYS A 70 16.20 -20.13 18.37
CA LYS A 70 17.66 -20.21 18.25
C LYS A 70 18.03 -20.17 16.77
N LEU A 71 18.81 -19.19 16.34
CA LEU A 71 19.31 -19.12 14.97
C LEU A 71 20.32 -20.24 14.76
N VAL A 72 19.99 -21.22 13.92
CA VAL A 72 20.89 -22.30 13.53
C VAL A 72 21.32 -22.07 12.09
N ILE A 73 22.61 -21.76 11.89
CA ILE A 73 23.21 -21.63 10.57
C ILE A 73 23.70 -23.01 10.15
N VAL A 74 23.39 -23.41 8.92
CA VAL A 74 23.64 -24.74 8.42
C VAL A 74 24.30 -24.64 7.04
N GLU A 75 25.27 -25.52 6.77
CA GLU A 75 26.06 -25.53 5.54
C GLU A 75 25.24 -25.83 4.28
N SER A 76 24.04 -26.41 4.43
CA SER A 76 23.19 -26.76 3.29
C SER A 76 21.69 -26.55 3.56
N PRO A 77 20.91 -26.20 2.52
CA PRO A 77 19.47 -26.02 2.63
C PRO A 77 18.74 -27.34 2.94
N THR A 78 19.30 -28.49 2.55
CA THR A 78 18.76 -29.81 2.90
C THR A 78 18.86 -30.07 4.40
N LYS A 79 20.00 -29.75 5.02
CA LYS A 79 20.22 -29.91 6.46
C LYS A 79 19.37 -28.92 7.28
N ALA A 80 19.10 -27.72 6.76
CA ALA A 80 18.15 -26.79 7.38
C ALA A 80 16.71 -27.35 7.44
N LYS A 81 16.24 -28.00 6.37
CA LYS A 81 14.90 -28.62 6.31
C LYS A 81 14.75 -29.81 7.25
N THR A 82 15.80 -30.63 7.40
CA THR A 82 15.79 -31.76 8.35
C THR A 82 15.86 -31.27 9.78
N VAL A 83 16.75 -30.33 10.11
CA VAL A 83 16.90 -29.82 11.49
C VAL A 83 15.62 -29.13 11.99
N GLY A 84 14.87 -28.44 11.12
CA GLY A 84 13.56 -27.89 11.47
C GLY A 84 12.55 -28.93 11.97
N ARG A 85 12.58 -30.16 11.43
CA ARG A 85 11.74 -31.27 11.92
C ARG A 85 12.12 -31.77 13.31
N PHE A 86 13.37 -31.58 13.73
CA PHE A 86 13.87 -32.04 15.03
C PHE A 86 13.81 -30.95 16.12
N LEU A 87 13.85 -29.67 15.75
CA LEU A 87 13.93 -28.55 16.70
C LEU A 87 12.61 -27.77 16.90
N GLY A 88 11.53 -28.11 16.18
CA GLY A 88 10.21 -27.48 16.32
C GLY A 88 10.04 -26.25 15.45
#